data_AF-A0A8T5NXU6-F1
#
_entry.id   AF-A0A8T5NXU6-F1
#
_cell.length_a   1.000
_cell.length_b   1.000
_cell.length_c   1.000
_cell.angle_alpha   90.00
_cell.angle_beta   90.00
_cell.angle_gamma   90.00
#
_symmetry.space_group_name_H-M   'P 1'
#
loop_
_entity.id
_entity.type
_entity.pdbx_description
1 polymer ?
#
loop_
_entity_poly.entity_id
_entity_poly.type
_entity_poly.pdbx_seq_one_letter_code
_entity_poly.pdbx_strand_id
1 'polypeptide(L)'
;HTRHHQNTLERGNNRASRPLQSQQFYLRLRILARPFRKELSGKTSVVRELKIFGTSVPIGEKQTGAIQHKGLGKRLMKFAEELSKKEGAHKIVVIAAVGTRDYYRALEYFDDGAYVSKKLI
;
A
#
# COMPACT_ATOMS: atom_id res chain seq x y z
N HIS A 1 18.06 -19.41 66.02
CA HIS A 1 16.86 -19.82 65.27
C HIS A 1 16.07 -18.57 64.92
N THR A 2 15.46 -18.54 63.73
CA THR A 2 14.61 -17.47 63.18
C THR A 2 15.33 -16.38 62.36
N ARG A 3 15.53 -16.65 61.07
CA ARG A 3 15.68 -15.63 60.02
C ARG A 3 14.83 -16.01 58.81
N HIS A 4 13.71 -15.33 58.70
CA HIS A 4 13.06 -14.81 57.49
C HIS A 4 13.27 -15.56 56.17
N HIS A 5 12.24 -16.30 55.77
CA HIS A 5 11.91 -16.56 54.36
C HIS A 5 11.65 -15.23 53.64
N GLN A 6 12.53 -14.83 52.74
CA GLN A 6 12.27 -13.80 51.74
C GLN A 6 12.47 -14.38 50.33
N ASN A 7 11.37 -14.36 49.58
CA ASN A 7 11.28 -14.15 48.14
C ASN A 7 12.18 -14.96 47.20
N THR A 8 11.65 -16.08 46.71
CA THR A 8 12.01 -16.64 45.40
C THR A 8 11.03 -16.07 44.34
N LEU A 9 11.27 -14.81 43.97
CA LEU A 9 10.64 -14.14 42.83
C LEU A 9 11.64 -14.11 41.68
N GLU A 10 11.78 -15.21 40.94
CA GLU A 10 12.36 -15.19 39.58
C GLU A 10 11.62 -16.18 38.68
N ARG A 11 10.34 -15.91 38.42
CA ARG A 11 9.72 -16.37 37.17
C ARG A 11 10.09 -15.34 36.11
N GLY A 12 11.19 -15.62 35.40
CA GLY A 12 11.61 -14.90 34.21
C GLY A 12 10.47 -14.79 33.22
N ASN A 13 9.80 -13.64 33.23
CA ASN A 13 8.84 -13.25 32.23
C ASN A 13 9.63 -12.84 30.99
N ASN A 14 10.13 -13.82 30.24
CA ASN A 14 10.62 -13.64 28.87
C ASN A 14 9.44 -13.27 27.98
N ARG A 15 8.96 -12.03 28.11
CA ARG A 15 8.31 -11.34 27.01
C ARG A 15 9.41 -11.03 26.02
N ALA A 16 9.76 -12.02 25.21
CA ALA A 16 10.45 -11.79 23.96
C ALA A 16 9.71 -10.66 23.26
N SER A 17 10.36 -9.50 23.15
CA SER A 17 9.90 -8.37 22.36
C SER A 17 9.64 -8.91 20.97
N ARG A 18 8.37 -9.17 20.63
CA ARG A 18 8.00 -9.55 19.27
C ARG A 18 8.63 -8.48 18.36
N PRO A 19 9.48 -8.85 17.39
CA PRO A 19 10.06 -7.85 16.50
C PRO A 19 8.89 -7.05 15.93
N LEU A 20 8.93 -5.72 16.05
CA LEU A 20 7.98 -4.86 15.37
C LEU A 20 8.04 -5.26 13.90
N GLN A 21 7.00 -5.94 13.41
CA GLN A 21 6.90 -6.26 11.99
C GLN A 21 6.90 -4.92 11.27
N SER A 22 8.01 -4.58 10.62
CA SER A 22 8.12 -3.35 9.87
C SER A 22 7.14 -3.44 8.71
N GLN A 23 6.02 -2.75 8.81
CA GLN A 23 5.08 -2.61 7.70
C GLN A 23 5.74 -1.71 6.66
N GLN A 24 6.40 -2.34 5.69
CA GLN A 24 7.01 -1.62 4.57
C GLN A 24 5.96 -1.47 3.47
N PHE A 25 5.91 -0.30 2.85
CA PHE A 25 5.09 -0.08 1.67
C PHE A 25 5.76 0.97 0.79
N TYR A 26 5.59 0.84 -0.52
CA TYR A 26 6.07 1.85 -1.46
C TYR A 26 5.21 1.87 -2.72
N LEU A 27 5.30 3.00 -3.42
CA LEU A 27 4.70 3.23 -4.71
C LEU A 27 5.74 3.87 -5.62
N ARG A 28 5.91 3.35 -6.83
CA ARG A 28 6.82 3.91 -7.84
C ARG A 28 6.04 4.72 -8.88
N LEU A 29 6.13 6.04 -8.77
CA LEU A 29 5.50 7.00 -9.69
C LEU A 29 6.51 7.48 -10.74
N ARG A 30 6.08 7.58 -12.00
CA ARG A 30 6.85 8.22 -13.09
C ARG A 30 5.97 9.23 -13.80
N ILE A 31 6.41 10.48 -13.88
CA ILE A 31 5.73 11.53 -14.65
C ILE A 31 6.26 11.53 -16.07
N LEU A 32 5.38 11.44 -17.05
CA LEU A 32 5.70 11.48 -18.48
C LEU A 32 5.28 12.84 -19.03
N ALA A 33 6.24 13.63 -19.50
CA ALA A 33 5.97 14.93 -20.11
C ALA A 33 5.37 14.79 -21.52
N ARG A 34 5.86 13.84 -22.32
CA ARG A 34 5.40 13.55 -23.70
C ARG A 34 5.52 12.06 -24.03
N PRO A 35 4.53 11.24 -23.69
CA PRO A 35 4.57 9.80 -23.97
C PRO A 35 4.18 9.49 -25.42
N PHE A 36 4.84 8.47 -26.00
CA PHE A 36 4.64 8.05 -27.40
C PHE A 36 3.36 7.23 -27.64
N ARG A 37 2.76 6.66 -26.58
CA ARG A 37 1.55 5.83 -26.70
C ARG A 37 0.28 6.67 -26.63
N LYS A 38 -0.69 6.37 -27.49
CA LYS A 38 -1.97 7.10 -27.60
C LYS A 38 -2.74 7.08 -26.27
N GLU A 39 -2.71 5.95 -25.56
CA GLU A 39 -3.34 5.81 -24.24
C GLU A 39 -2.67 6.65 -23.14
N LEU A 40 -1.56 7.35 -23.41
CA LEU A 40 -0.88 8.20 -22.43
C LEU A 40 -0.88 9.67 -22.85
N SER A 41 -1.60 10.05 -23.91
CA SER A 41 -1.60 11.40 -24.52
C SER A 41 -1.52 12.54 -23.50
N GLY A 42 -0.65 13.54 -23.73
CA GLY A 42 -0.45 14.67 -22.82
C GLY A 42 0.45 14.35 -21.62
N LYS A 43 0.49 15.26 -20.63
CA LYS A 43 1.29 15.04 -19.40
C LYS A 43 0.57 14.01 -18.52
N THR A 44 1.12 12.80 -18.42
CA THR A 44 0.48 11.65 -17.77
C THR A 44 1.43 11.04 -16.74
N SER A 45 0.90 10.68 -15.57
CA SER A 45 1.66 9.95 -14.54
C SER A 45 1.42 8.44 -14.65
N VAL A 46 2.46 7.65 -14.40
CA VAL A 46 2.41 6.18 -14.44
C VAL A 46 2.85 5.62 -13.09
N VAL A 47 1.96 4.93 -12.40
CA VAL A 47 2.29 4.05 -11.28
C VAL A 47 2.77 2.73 -11.86
N ARG A 48 4.07 2.45 -11.67
CA ARG A 48 4.70 1.23 -12.19
C ARG A 48 4.65 0.08 -11.19
N GLU A 49 4.53 0.41 -9.92
CA GLU A 49 4.56 -0.57 -8.84
C GLU A 49 3.86 0.03 -7.62
N LEU A 50 3.00 -0.77 -7.00
CA LEU A 50 2.43 -0.52 -5.68
C LEU A 50 2.65 -1.79 -4.87
N LYS A 51 3.40 -1.69 -3.78
CA LYS A 51 3.70 -2.83 -2.93
C LYS A 51 3.41 -2.49 -1.48
N ILE A 52 2.64 -3.36 -0.85
CA ILE A 52 2.32 -3.29 0.58
C ILE A 52 2.79 -4.62 1.15
N PHE A 53 3.87 -4.57 1.93
CA PHE A 53 4.35 -5.74 2.64
C PHE A 53 3.45 -5.93 3.86
N GLY A 54 2.78 -7.08 3.92
CA GLY A 54 1.96 -7.52 5.05
C GLY A 54 2.06 -9.03 5.12
N THR A 55 2.11 -9.56 6.35
CA THR A 55 2.14 -11.00 6.62
C THR A 55 1.05 -11.70 5.81
N SER A 56 1.42 -12.79 5.13
CA SER A 56 0.48 -13.71 4.49
C SER A 56 -0.47 -14.22 5.57
N VAL A 57 -1.64 -13.60 5.73
CA VAL A 57 -2.66 -14.07 6.66
C VAL A 57 -3.44 -15.17 5.93
N PRO A 58 -3.57 -16.38 6.51
CA PRO A 58 -4.39 -17.45 5.95
C PRO A 58 -5.82 -16.95 5.71
N ILE A 59 -6.38 -17.29 4.56
CA ILE A 59 -7.77 -16.99 4.21
C ILE A 59 -8.68 -17.73 5.21
N GLY A 60 -9.41 -16.99 6.06
CA GLY A 60 -10.40 -17.60 6.96
C GLY A 60 -10.88 -16.72 8.12
N GLU A 61 -10.04 -15.83 8.65
CA GLU A 61 -10.41 -15.01 9.80
C GLU A 61 -10.44 -13.52 9.44
N LYS A 62 -11.61 -12.89 9.59
CA LYS A 62 -11.75 -11.43 9.55
C LYS A 62 -10.98 -10.85 10.74
N GLN A 63 -9.72 -10.48 10.53
CA GLN A 63 -8.94 -9.72 11.51
C GLN A 63 -8.68 -8.30 11.01
N THR A 64 -8.81 -7.37 11.93
CA THR A 64 -8.66 -5.90 11.82
C THR A 64 -7.40 -5.42 11.08
N GLY A 65 -6.34 -6.24 11.01
CA GLY A 65 -5.12 -5.95 10.24
C GLY A 65 -5.32 -5.88 8.73
N ALA A 66 -6.18 -6.73 8.14
CA ALA A 66 -6.45 -6.70 6.70
C ALA A 66 -7.15 -5.40 6.25
N ILE A 67 -7.97 -4.81 7.12
CA ILE A 67 -8.60 -3.51 6.92
C ILE A 67 -7.55 -2.38 6.96
N GLN A 68 -6.59 -2.47 7.90
CA GLN A 68 -5.50 -1.52 8.01
C GLN A 68 -4.58 -1.54 6.76
N HIS A 69 -4.29 -2.72 6.22
CA HIS A 69 -3.54 -2.88 4.97
C HIS A 69 -4.27 -2.30 3.74
N LYS A 70 -5.58 -2.50 3.63
CA LYS A 70 -6.40 -1.86 2.58
C LYS A 70 -6.33 -0.34 2.64
N GLY A 71 -6.22 0.24 3.84
CA GLY A 71 -6.12 1.69 4.04
C GLY A 71 -4.80 2.30 3.54
N LEU A 72 -3.67 1.61 3.70
CA LEU A 72 -2.35 2.14 3.31
C LEU A 72 -2.21 2.30 1.79
N GLY A 73 -2.62 1.30 1.01
CA GLY A 73 -2.59 1.38 -0.45
C GLY A 73 -3.43 2.54 -0.98
N LYS A 74 -4.63 2.71 -0.41
CA LYS A 74 -5.54 3.81 -0.79
C LYS A 74 -4.90 5.18 -0.50
N ARG A 75 -4.22 5.32 0.65
CA ARG A 75 -3.49 6.55 1.00
C ARG A 75 -2.33 6.84 0.06
N LEU A 76 -1.55 5.83 -0.32
CA LEU A 76 -0.46 5.98 -1.29
C LEU A 76 -0.98 6.39 -2.66
N MET A 77 -2.04 5.75 -3.14
CA MET A 77 -2.66 6.12 -4.42
C MET A 77 -3.16 7.56 -4.40
N LYS A 78 -3.86 7.97 -3.33
CA LYS A 78 -4.28 9.37 -3.16
C LYS A 78 -3.09 10.33 -3.18
N PHE A 79 -2.01 10.01 -2.46
CA PHE A 79 -0.80 10.84 -2.49
C PHE A 79 -0.17 10.94 -3.88
N ALA A 80 -0.15 9.84 -4.63
CA ALA A 80 0.34 9.82 -6.01
C ALA A 80 -0.54 10.65 -6.96
N GLU A 81 -1.86 10.64 -6.76
CA GLU A 81 -2.81 11.49 -7.49
C GLU A 81 -2.53 12.98 -7.23
N GLU A 82 -2.41 13.38 -5.96
CA GLU A 82 -2.09 14.77 -5.58
C GLU A 82 -0.75 15.23 -6.15
N LEU A 83 0.29 14.39 -6.06
CA LEU A 83 1.61 14.71 -6.62
C LEU A 83 1.53 14.85 -8.15
N SER A 84 0.75 13.99 -8.81
CA SER A 84 0.54 14.06 -10.25
C SER A 84 -0.18 15.35 -10.67
N LYS A 85 -1.20 15.78 -9.91
CA LYS A 85 -1.90 17.06 -10.14
C LYS A 85 -0.98 18.26 -9.98
N LYS A 86 -0.17 18.29 -8.91
CA LYS A 86 0.81 19.37 -8.67
C LYS A 86 1.82 19.50 -9.81
N GLU A 87 2.17 18.37 -10.40
CA GLU A 87 3.05 18.30 -11.56
C GLU A 87 2.31 18.59 -12.88
N GLY A 88 1.02 18.93 -12.86
CA GLY A 88 0.25 19.26 -14.06
C GLY A 88 -0.09 18.05 -14.94
N ALA A 89 -0.05 16.83 -14.38
CA ALA A 89 -0.57 15.67 -15.08
C ALA A 89 -2.10 15.67 -15.01
N HIS A 90 -2.75 15.44 -16.16
CA HIS A 90 -4.21 15.41 -16.29
C HIS A 90 -4.78 13.99 -16.16
N LYS A 91 -3.89 12.99 -16.13
CA LYS A 91 -4.24 11.57 -15.99
C LYS A 91 -3.16 10.83 -15.22
N ILE A 92 -3.58 9.87 -14.41
CA ILE A 92 -2.72 8.86 -13.80
C ILE A 92 -3.12 7.48 -14.32
N VAL A 93 -2.14 6.65 -14.66
CA VAL A 93 -2.33 5.27 -15.09
C VAL A 93 -1.56 4.33 -14.18
N VAL A 94 -2.04 3.10 -14.02
CA VAL A 94 -1.40 2.05 -13.22
C VAL A 94 -1.17 0.81 -14.06
N ILE A 95 0.02 0.23 -13.96
CA ILE A 95 0.32 -1.09 -14.49
C ILE A 95 -0.28 -2.12 -13.50
N ALA A 96 -1.47 -2.63 -13.81
CA ALA A 96 -2.20 -3.57 -12.96
C ALA A 96 -2.35 -4.92 -13.66
N ALA A 97 -1.99 -6.00 -12.95
CA ALA A 97 -2.32 -7.35 -13.36
C ALA A 97 -3.85 -7.55 -13.36
N VAL A 98 -4.36 -8.45 -14.21
CA VAL A 98 -5.81 -8.66 -14.36
C VAL A 98 -6.50 -8.91 -13.02
N GLY A 99 -5.92 -9.76 -12.17
CA GLY A 99 -6.45 -10.09 -10.84
C GLY A 99 -6.37 -8.97 -9.79
N THR A 100 -5.70 -7.85 -10.07
CA THR A 100 -5.62 -6.71 -9.15
C THR A 100 -6.46 -5.51 -9.60
N ARG A 101 -7.12 -5.57 -10.77
CA ARG A 101 -7.90 -4.46 -11.32
C ARG A 101 -9.08 -4.06 -10.43
N ASP A 102 -9.73 -5.00 -9.76
CA ASP A 102 -10.86 -4.72 -8.86
C ASP A 102 -10.49 -3.81 -7.69
N TYR A 103 -9.25 -3.90 -7.20
CA TYR A 103 -8.74 -2.99 -6.19
C TYR A 103 -8.74 -1.54 -6.69
N TYR A 104 -8.30 -1.31 -7.93
CA TYR A 104 -8.26 0.02 -8.52
C TYR A 104 -9.65 0.52 -8.94
N ARG A 105 -10.55 -0.37 -9.39
CA ARG A 105 -11.95 -0.03 -9.68
C ARG A 105 -12.67 0.51 -8.44
N ALA A 106 -12.39 -0.07 -7.27
CA ALA A 106 -12.88 0.44 -5.98
C ALA A 106 -12.32 1.83 -5.60
N LEU A 107 -11.26 2.30 -6.29
CA LEU A 107 -10.68 3.64 -6.17
C LEU A 107 -11.09 4.57 -7.33
N GLU A 108 -12.10 4.17 -8.12
CA GLU A 108 -12.64 4.91 -9.27
C GLU A 108 -11.63 5.03 -10.43
N TYR A 109 -10.80 4.01 -10.61
CA TYR A 109 -10.03 3.82 -11.83
C TYR A 109 -10.84 2.97 -12.82
N PHE A 110 -10.62 3.19 -14.10
CA PHE A 110 -11.30 2.51 -15.20
C PHE A 110 -10.29 1.73 -16.04
N ASP A 111 -10.76 0.67 -16.72
CA ASP A 111 -9.91 -0.08 -17.64
C ASP A 111 -9.48 0.80 -18.82
N ASP A 112 -8.18 0.84 -19.10
CA ASP A 112 -7.55 1.66 -20.15
C ASP A 112 -6.55 0.78 -20.91
N GLY A 113 -7.08 -0.17 -21.67
CA GLY A 113 -6.31 -1.18 -22.40
C GLY A 113 -5.50 -2.10 -21.47
N ALA A 114 -4.18 -2.02 -21.59
CA ALA A 114 -3.25 -2.77 -20.73
C ALA A 114 -3.16 -2.18 -19.30
N TYR A 115 -3.68 -0.98 -19.08
CA TYR A 115 -3.60 -0.24 -17.82
C TYR A 115 -4.97 -0.11 -17.16
N VAL A 116 -4.97 0.46 -15.96
CA VAL A 116 -6.15 1.14 -15.40
C VAL A 116 -5.81 2.62 -15.23
N SER A 117 -6.76 3.52 -15.43
CA SER A 117 -6.50 4.96 -15.36
C SER A 117 -7.59 5.74 -14.65
N LYS A 118 -7.19 6.92 -14.15
CA LYS A 118 -8.08 7.91 -13.55
C LYS A 118 -7.72 9.29 -14.07
N LYS A 119 -8.73 10.06 -14.50
CA LYS A 119 -8.56 11.47 -14.87
C LYS A 119 -8.35 12.30 -13.61
N LEU A 120 -7.38 13.19 -13.64
CA LEU A 120 -7.04 14.10 -12.56
C LEU A 120 -7.61 15.47 -12.93
N ILE A 121 -8.89 15.66 -12.63
CA ILE A 121 -9.57 16.95 -12.79
C ILE A 121 -9.15 17.88 -11.65
#